data_AF-A0A0F9D7Y7-F1
#
_entry.id   AF-A0A0F9D7Y7-F1
#
_cell.length_a   1.000
_cell.length_b   1.000
_cell.length_c   1.000
_cell.angle_alpha   90.00
_cell.angle_beta   90.00
_cell.angle_gamma   90.00
#
_symmetry.space_group_name_H-M   'P 1'
#
loop_
_entity.id
_entity.type
_entity.pdbx_description
1 polymer ?
#
loop_
_entity_poly.entity_id
_entity_poly.type
_entity_poly.pdbx_seq_one_letter_code
_entity_poly.pdbx_strand_id
1 'polypeptide(L)'
;MFDRIAWQRAYREKYPERIREYARRRRVKHPGAASAAAKAYAARNPLQVASRGAVRHALESGLLVRGECEVHGTDCQHGPVCAHHENYHRKLDVRWLCRKAHAQVHAGMIVLAEREPVYTIDLERAWSRPPMDPEMLTARGKAGAA
;
A
#
# COMPACT_ATOMS: atom_id res chain seq x y z
N MET A 1 -18.87 -25.19 22.39
CA MET A 1 -17.58 -24.60 21.97
C MET A 1 -17.63 -23.11 22.26
N PHE A 2 -16.66 -22.53 22.95
CA PHE A 2 -16.65 -21.09 23.26
C PHE A 2 -16.26 -20.29 22.00
N ASP A 3 -17.22 -19.57 21.42
CA ASP A 3 -16.95 -18.67 20.29
C ASP A 3 -16.30 -17.37 20.80
N ARG A 4 -14.97 -17.33 20.71
CA ARG A 4 -14.16 -16.19 21.12
C ARG A 4 -14.50 -14.92 20.33
N ILE A 5 -14.91 -15.02 19.06
CA ILE A 5 -15.23 -13.86 18.22
C ILE A 5 -16.58 -13.27 18.63
N ALA A 6 -17.60 -14.11 18.79
CA ALA A 6 -18.91 -13.69 19.28
C ALA A 6 -18.79 -13.06 20.68
N TRP A 7 -18.03 -13.69 21.57
CA TRP A 7 -17.78 -13.15 22.92
C TRP A 7 -17.08 -11.79 22.89
N GLN A 8 -16.05 -11.62 22.04
CA GLN A 8 -15.35 -10.33 21.93
C GLN A 8 -16.26 -9.22 21.40
N ARG A 9 -17.16 -9.50 20.44
CA ARG A 9 -18.13 -8.53 19.94
C ARG A 9 -19.12 -8.13 21.04
N ALA A 10 -19.77 -9.11 21.66
CA ALA A 10 -20.73 -8.88 22.74
C ALA A 10 -20.10 -8.13 23.91
N TYR A 11 -18.85 -8.43 24.28
CA TYR A 11 -18.13 -7.72 25.32
C TYR A 11 -17.89 -6.24 24.96
N ARG A 12 -17.49 -5.96 23.71
CA ARG A 12 -17.26 -4.59 23.23
C ARG A 12 -18.52 -3.75 23.19
N GLU A 13 -19.63 -4.36 22.80
CA GLU A 13 -20.95 -3.72 22.78
C GLU A 13 -21.50 -3.47 24.18
N LYS A 14 -21.33 -4.43 25.10
CA LYS A 14 -21.81 -4.33 26.47
C LYS A 14 -21.02 -3.34 27.32
N TYR A 15 -19.72 -3.17 27.04
CA TYR A 15 -18.82 -2.36 27.88
C TYR A 15 -17.97 -1.33 27.11
N PRO A 16 -18.57 -0.45 26.29
CA PRO A 16 -17.82 0.51 25.47
C PRO A 16 -17.04 1.50 26.34
N GLU A 17 -17.64 1.98 27.44
CA GLU A 17 -16.98 2.90 28.37
C GLU A 17 -15.80 2.27 29.09
N ARG A 18 -15.90 1.00 29.51
CA ARG A 18 -14.75 0.31 30.15
C ARG A 18 -13.57 0.21 29.20
N ILE A 19 -13.83 -0.03 27.91
CA ILE A 19 -12.79 -0.12 26.89
C ILE A 19 -12.16 1.26 26.65
N ARG A 20 -12.98 2.32 26.56
CA ARG A 20 -12.51 3.71 26.41
C ARG A 20 -11.67 4.14 27.61
N GLU A 21 -12.15 3.87 28.83
CA GLU A 21 -11.44 4.12 30.08
C GLU A 21 -10.09 3.40 30.12
N TYR A 22 -10.09 2.09 29.84
CA TYR A 22 -8.86 1.30 29.77
C TYR A 22 -7.87 1.88 28.75
N ALA A 23 -8.34 2.23 27.55
CA ALA A 23 -7.51 2.84 26.53
C ALA A 23 -6.94 4.20 26.97
N ARG A 24 -7.76 5.03 27.66
CA ARG A 24 -7.32 6.32 28.21
C ARG A 24 -6.25 6.13 29.29
N ARG A 25 -6.49 5.25 30.27
CA ARG A 25 -5.52 4.91 31.32
C ARG A 25 -4.21 4.40 30.74
N ARG A 26 -4.29 3.54 29.73
CA ARG A 26 -3.11 3.01 29.04
C ARG A 26 -2.31 4.11 28.34
N ARG A 27 -2.97 5.10 27.71
CA ARG A 27 -2.29 6.25 27.09
C ARG A 27 -1.60 7.14 28.12
N VAL A 28 -2.22 7.37 29.27
CA VAL A 28 -1.63 8.15 30.37
C VAL A 28 -0.44 7.41 31.01
N LYS A 29 -0.59 6.10 31.26
CA LYS A 29 0.46 5.27 31.89
C LYS A 29 1.66 5.01 30.95
N HIS A 30 1.41 4.95 29.65
CA HIS A 30 2.41 4.68 28.63
C HIS A 30 2.38 5.75 27.53
N PRO A 31 2.72 7.02 27.87
CA PRO A 31 2.73 8.09 26.89
C PRO A 31 3.73 7.75 25.78
N GLY A 32 3.34 8.01 24.53
CA GLY A 32 4.20 7.75 23.38
C GLY A 32 4.40 6.28 23.01
N ALA A 33 3.89 5.29 23.77
CA ALA A 33 4.10 3.87 23.44
C ALA A 33 3.55 3.48 22.05
N ALA A 34 2.47 4.11 21.61
CA ALA A 34 1.96 3.93 20.24
C ALA A 34 2.94 4.49 19.19
N SER A 35 3.54 5.66 19.44
CA SER A 35 4.56 6.25 18.57
C SER A 35 5.84 5.42 18.56
N ALA A 36 6.29 4.94 19.72
CA ALA A 36 7.44 4.06 19.83
C ALA A 36 7.22 2.75 19.06
N ALA A 37 6.04 2.13 19.19
CA ALA A 37 5.68 0.93 18.43
C ALA A 37 5.64 1.20 16.91
N ALA A 38 5.10 2.35 16.48
CA ALA A 38 5.09 2.75 15.09
C ALA A 38 6.51 2.99 14.54
N LYS A 39 7.38 3.67 15.29
CA LYS A 39 8.79 3.86 14.94
C LYS A 39 9.53 2.53 14.84
N ALA A 40 9.37 1.65 15.83
CA ALA A 40 9.96 0.33 15.82
C ALA A 40 9.44 -0.55 14.66
N TYR A 41 8.18 -0.39 14.28
CA TYR A 41 7.64 -1.04 13.08
C TYR A 41 8.31 -0.51 11.81
N ALA A 42 8.40 0.81 11.67
CA ALA A 42 9.00 1.44 10.49
C ALA A 42 10.48 1.09 10.34
N ALA A 43 11.24 1.05 11.43
CA ALA A 43 12.64 0.64 11.44
C ALA A 43 12.83 -0.82 10.99
N ARG A 44 11.91 -1.72 11.38
CA ARG A 44 11.96 -3.14 10.99
C ARG A 44 11.41 -3.42 9.59
N ASN A 45 10.59 -2.51 9.05
CA ASN A 45 9.83 -2.72 7.80
C ASN A 45 9.99 -1.51 6.85
N PRO A 46 11.24 -1.10 6.53
CA PRO A 46 11.48 0.11 5.75
C PRO A 46 10.87 0.02 4.36
N LEU A 47 10.93 -1.16 3.72
CA LEU A 47 10.39 -1.37 2.40
C LEU A 47 8.86 -1.21 2.39
N GLN A 48 8.15 -1.86 3.31
CA GLN A 48 6.68 -1.78 3.37
C GLN A 48 6.18 -0.38 3.74
N VAL A 49 6.96 0.38 4.52
CA VAL A 49 6.67 1.80 4.79
C VAL A 49 6.89 2.63 3.53
N ALA A 50 8.00 2.43 2.82
CA ALA A 50 8.31 3.13 1.58
C ALA A 50 7.26 2.86 0.48
N SER A 51 6.81 1.61 0.31
CA SER A 51 5.79 1.27 -0.69
C SER A 51 4.44 1.94 -0.37
N ARG A 52 4.02 1.92 0.91
CA ARG A 52 2.81 2.65 1.35
C ARG A 52 2.91 4.15 1.11
N GLY A 53 4.07 4.75 1.40
CA GLY A 53 4.32 6.16 1.13
C GLY A 53 4.25 6.49 -0.37
N ALA A 54 4.85 5.66 -1.22
CA ALA A 54 4.85 5.83 -2.67
C ALA A 54 3.43 5.75 -3.26
N VAL A 55 2.64 4.75 -2.87
CA VAL A 55 1.23 4.62 -3.30
C VAL A 55 0.42 5.83 -2.87
N ARG A 56 0.56 6.26 -1.60
CA ARG A 56 -0.15 7.45 -1.11
C ARG A 56 0.21 8.69 -1.93
N HIS A 57 1.50 8.93 -2.14
CA HIS A 57 1.94 10.08 -2.93
C HIS A 57 1.41 10.03 -4.36
N ALA A 58 1.49 8.86 -5.02
CA ALA A 58 0.99 8.69 -6.38
C ALA A 58 -0.53 8.88 -6.49
N LEU A 59 -1.30 8.47 -5.48
CA LEU A 59 -2.74 8.76 -5.41
C LEU A 59 -3.01 10.26 -5.22
N GLU A 60 -2.29 10.92 -4.31
CA GLU A 60 -2.43 12.36 -4.03
C GLU A 60 -2.02 13.22 -5.23
N SER A 61 -1.01 12.80 -5.99
CA SER A 61 -0.52 13.49 -7.18
C SER A 61 -1.28 13.12 -8.47
N GLY A 62 -2.21 12.17 -8.41
CA GLY A 62 -2.94 11.66 -9.58
C GLY A 62 -2.12 10.76 -10.52
N LEU A 63 -0.88 10.40 -10.17
CA LEU A 63 -0.06 9.46 -10.94
C LEU A 63 -0.60 8.02 -10.89
N LEU A 64 -1.35 7.71 -9.83
CA LEU A 64 -2.02 6.43 -9.65
C LEU A 64 -3.49 6.71 -9.39
N VAL A 65 -4.36 5.99 -10.09
CA VAL A 65 -5.80 6.01 -9.85
C VAL A 65 -6.17 4.79 -9.01
N ARG A 66 -6.98 4.99 -7.97
CA ARG A 66 -7.51 3.89 -7.17
C ARG A 66 -8.50 3.09 -8.00
N GLY A 67 -8.20 1.81 -8.22
CA GLY A 67 -9.09 0.87 -8.88
C GLY A 67 -10.07 0.21 -7.91
N GLU A 68 -10.87 -0.69 -8.48
CA GLU A 68 -11.87 -1.49 -7.78
C GLU A 68 -11.28 -2.76 -7.20
N CYS A 69 -12.07 -3.47 -6.38
CA CYS A 69 -11.65 -4.74 -5.83
C CYS A 69 -11.53 -5.80 -6.93
N GLU A 70 -10.34 -6.33 -7.20
CA GLU A 70 -10.15 -7.34 -8.27
C GLU A 70 -10.89 -8.66 -8.02
N VAL A 71 -11.28 -8.94 -6.77
CA VAL A 71 -12.02 -10.15 -6.40
C VAL A 71 -13.55 -9.93 -6.45
N HIS A 72 -14.02 -8.71 -6.24
CA HIS A 72 -15.45 -8.43 -6.03
C HIS A 72 -16.02 -7.34 -6.94
N GLY A 73 -15.20 -6.68 -7.76
CA GLY A 73 -15.59 -5.60 -8.67
C GLY A 73 -15.99 -4.28 -7.98
N THR A 74 -16.72 -3.46 -8.74
CA THR A 74 -17.35 -2.17 -8.37
C THR A 74 -18.22 -2.27 -7.13
N ASP A 75 -19.08 -3.28 -7.05
CA ASP A 75 -20.16 -3.40 -6.06
C ASP A 75 -19.67 -4.01 -4.73
N CYS A 76 -18.40 -3.80 -4.40
CA CYS A 76 -17.77 -4.46 -3.27
C CYS A 76 -18.28 -3.90 -1.92
N GLN A 77 -19.02 -4.73 -1.19
CA GLN A 77 -19.55 -4.40 0.15
C GLN A 77 -18.64 -4.88 1.30
N HIS A 78 -17.46 -5.40 0.99
CA HIS A 78 -16.57 -6.08 1.96
C HIS A 78 -15.52 -5.17 2.61
N GLY A 79 -15.83 -3.87 2.69
CA GLY A 79 -14.98 -2.83 3.27
C GLY A 79 -14.14 -2.07 2.24
N PRO A 80 -13.37 -1.07 2.69
CA PRO A 80 -12.64 -0.18 1.79
C PRO A 80 -11.60 -0.92 0.95
N VAL A 81 -11.42 -0.45 -0.29
CA VAL A 81 -10.41 -0.95 -1.22
C VAL A 81 -9.03 -0.38 -0.85
N CYS A 82 -8.05 -1.25 -0.75
CA CYS A 82 -6.69 -0.98 -0.30
C CYS A 82 -5.69 -1.54 -1.33
N ALA A 83 -4.50 -0.94 -1.38
CA ALA A 83 -3.40 -1.41 -2.21
C ALA A 83 -2.74 -2.66 -1.57
N HIS A 84 -2.84 -3.79 -2.26
CA HIS A 84 -2.10 -5.01 -1.99
C HIS A 84 -0.78 -4.99 -2.76
N HIS A 85 0.31 -5.37 -2.09
CA HIS A 85 1.62 -5.48 -2.72
C HIS A 85 2.01 -6.95 -2.73
N GLU A 86 2.16 -7.55 -3.92
CA GLU A 86 2.74 -8.88 -4.08
C GLU A 86 4.27 -8.81 -3.94
N ASN A 87 4.87 -7.78 -4.56
CA ASN A 87 6.29 -7.50 -4.46
C ASN A 87 6.53 -6.05 -3.99
N TYR A 88 6.97 -5.90 -2.73
CA TYR A 88 7.22 -4.59 -2.14
C TYR A 88 8.36 -3.79 -2.81
N HIS A 89 9.23 -4.43 -3.61
CA HIS A 89 10.25 -3.73 -4.40
C HIS A 89 9.66 -2.93 -5.57
N ARG A 90 8.50 -3.37 -6.10
CA ARG A 90 7.74 -2.66 -7.14
C ARG A 90 6.66 -1.81 -6.49
N LYS A 91 7.06 -0.70 -5.88
CA LYS A 91 6.21 0.10 -4.95
C LYS A 91 4.86 0.57 -5.52
N LEU A 92 4.77 0.81 -6.82
CA LEU A 92 3.53 1.25 -7.49
C LEU A 92 2.81 0.10 -8.22
N ASP A 93 3.42 -1.08 -8.26
CA ASP A 93 2.77 -2.29 -8.77
C ASP A 93 1.90 -2.88 -7.66
N VAL A 94 0.66 -2.44 -7.63
CA VAL A 94 -0.30 -2.80 -6.58
C VAL A 94 -1.59 -3.32 -7.17
N ARG A 95 -2.22 -4.20 -6.40
CA ARG A 95 -3.55 -4.73 -6.70
C ARG A 95 -4.56 -4.09 -5.78
N TRP A 96 -5.73 -3.78 -6.31
CA TRP A 96 -6.77 -3.12 -5.55
C TRP A 96 -7.68 -4.19 -4.95
N LEU A 97 -7.68 -4.32 -3.62
CA LEU A 97 -8.45 -5.34 -2.91
C LEU A 97 -9.25 -4.72 -1.77
N CYS A 98 -10.50 -5.12 -1.61
CA CYS A 98 -11.26 -4.78 -0.41
C CYS A 98 -10.61 -5.40 0.83
N ARG A 99 -10.91 -4.85 2.02
CA ARG A 99 -10.33 -5.31 3.29
C ARG A 99 -10.43 -6.83 3.50
N LYS A 100 -11.57 -7.43 3.14
CA LYS A 100 -11.79 -8.88 3.26
C LYS A 100 -10.87 -9.67 2.32
N ALA A 101 -10.87 -9.34 1.03
CA ALA A 101 -10.02 -10.00 0.04
C ALA A 101 -8.54 -9.83 0.40
N HIS A 102 -8.13 -8.63 0.79
CA HIS A 102 -6.76 -8.36 1.23
C HIS A 102 -6.33 -9.27 2.40
N ALA A 103 -7.19 -9.45 3.41
CA ALA A 103 -6.92 -10.36 4.52
C ALA A 103 -6.89 -11.83 4.08
N GLN A 104 -7.77 -12.22 3.15
CA GLN A 104 -7.80 -13.58 2.61
C GLN A 104 -6.53 -13.92 1.82
N VAL A 105 -5.98 -12.95 1.04
CA VAL A 105 -4.70 -13.13 0.35
C VAL A 105 -3.56 -13.36 1.35
N HIS A 106 -3.44 -12.49 2.37
CA HIS A 106 -2.41 -12.64 3.41
C HIS A 106 -2.55 -13.93 4.22
N ALA A 107 -3.77 -14.45 4.36
CA ALA A 107 -4.03 -15.72 5.03
C ALA A 107 -3.86 -16.94 4.12
N GLY A 108 -3.53 -16.76 2.84
CA GLY A 108 -3.44 -17.85 1.86
C GLY A 108 -4.77 -18.51 1.52
N MET A 109 -5.90 -17.88 1.87
CA MET A 109 -7.24 -18.39 1.56
C MET A 109 -7.63 -18.16 0.09
N ILE A 110 -7.07 -17.11 -0.52
CA ILE A 110 -7.22 -16.84 -1.94
C ILE A 110 -5.84 -16.55 -2.52
N VAL A 111 -5.57 -17.13 -3.69
CA VAL A 111 -4.42 -16.78 -4.50
C VAL A 111 -4.93 -15.91 -5.64
N LEU A 112 -4.30 -14.78 -5.84
CA LEU A 112 -4.68 -13.91 -6.94
C LEU A 112 -4.08 -14.47 -8.23
N ALA A 113 -4.85 -14.44 -9.32
CA ALA A 113 -4.37 -14.91 -10.62
C ALA A 113 -3.12 -14.13 -11.07
N GLU A 114 -2.22 -14.83 -11.77
CA GLU A 114 -1.06 -14.22 -12.43
C GLU A 114 -1.54 -13.11 -13.37
N ARG A 115 -0.84 -11.98 -13.36
CA ARG A 115 -1.03 -10.93 -14.36
C ARG A 115 0.01 -11.10 -15.45
N GLU A 116 -0.44 -11.12 -16.71
CA GLU A 116 0.40 -10.71 -17.83
C GLU A 116 0.98 -9.34 -17.48
N PRO A 117 2.31 -9.21 -17.41
CA PRO A 117 2.87 -7.96 -16.97
C PRO A 117 2.56 -6.88 -18.01
N VAL A 118 1.87 -5.84 -17.57
CA VAL A 118 1.54 -4.68 -18.40
C VAL A 118 2.78 -3.80 -18.57
N TYR A 119 3.82 -4.32 -19.24
CA TYR A 119 4.92 -3.51 -19.76
C TYR A 119 4.53 -2.98 -21.13
N THR A 120 3.40 -2.28 -21.27
CA THR A 120 3.14 -1.53 -22.51
C THR A 120 3.93 -0.22 -22.49
N ILE A 121 5.25 -0.32 -22.36
CA ILE A 121 6.08 0.52 -23.21
C ILE A 121 6.01 -0.19 -24.54
N ASP A 122 5.40 0.47 -25.52
CA ASP A 122 5.45 0.07 -26.90
C ASP A 122 6.93 -0.10 -27.31
N LEU A 123 7.45 -1.32 -27.15
CA LEU A 123 8.89 -1.62 -27.33
C LEU A 123 9.31 -1.40 -28.78
N GLU A 124 8.36 -1.52 -29.72
CA GLU A 124 8.57 -1.15 -31.11
C GLU A 124 8.92 0.35 -31.21
N ARG A 125 8.23 1.24 -30.49
CA ARG A 125 8.57 2.68 -30.44
C ARG A 125 9.83 3.00 -29.64
N ALA A 126 10.14 2.24 -28.59
CA ALA A 126 11.32 2.46 -27.77
C ALA A 126 12.62 2.05 -28.48
N TRP A 127 12.58 1.05 -29.36
CA TRP A 127 13.73 0.56 -30.13
C TRP A 127 13.80 1.11 -31.57
N SER A 128 12.74 1.78 -32.04
CA SER A 128 12.73 2.47 -33.34
C SER A 128 13.26 3.91 -33.29
N ARG A 129 13.70 4.43 -32.14
CA ARG A 129 14.55 5.63 -32.14
C ARG A 129 15.92 5.19 -32.64
N PRO A 130 16.44 5.72 -33.76
CA PRO A 130 17.81 5.46 -34.13
C PRO A 130 18.71 5.88 -32.96
N PRO A 131 19.83 5.18 -32.71
CA PRO A 131 20.78 5.59 -31.69
C PRO A 131 21.12 7.07 -31.92
N MET A 132 21.04 7.88 -30.86
CA MET A 132 21.50 9.27 -30.97
C MET A 132 22.93 9.26 -31.50
N ASP A 133 23.16 10.05 -32.54
CA ASP A 133 24.48 10.24 -33.12
C ASP A 133 25.49 10.58 -32.02
N PRO A 134 26.62 9.84 -31.89
CA PRO A 134 27.67 10.15 -30.93
C PRO A 134 28.18 11.60 -31.00
N GLU A 135 28.04 12.29 -32.13
CA GLU A 135 28.41 13.71 -32.26
C GLU A 135 27.47 14.67 -31.51
N MET A 136 26.25 14.26 -31.14
CA MET A 136 25.35 15.09 -30.34
C MET A 136 25.67 15.08 -28.83
N LEU A 137 26.62 14.25 -28.37
CA LEU A 137 27.04 14.20 -26.95
C LEU A 137 28.14 15.21 -26.57
N THR A 138 28.70 15.95 -27.54
CA THR A 138 29.78 16.94 -27.26
C THR A 138 29.31 18.38 -27.14
N ALA A 139 28.02 18.70 -27.32
CA ALA A 139 27.51 20.05 -27.17
C ALA A 139 27.07 20.38 -25.72
N ARG A 140 27.98 20.22 -24.74
CA ARG A 140 27.89 20.96 -23.46
C ARG A 140 28.59 22.29 -23.64
N GLY A 141 27.91 23.22 -24.29
CA GLY A 141 28.28 24.63 -24.31
C GLY A 141 28.19 25.21 -22.90
N LYS A 142 29.31 25.73 -22.41
CA LYS A 142 29.38 26.60 -21.24
C LYS A 142 28.55 27.86 -21.48
N ALA A 143 27.56 28.12 -20.62
CA ALA A 143 27.00 29.44 -20.35
C ALA A 143 26.19 29.31 -19.04
N GLY A 144 26.34 30.11 -18.00
CA GLY A 144 27.27 31.17 -17.67
C GLY A 144 26.94 31.52 -16.21
N ALA A 145 27.97 31.58 -15.36
CA ALA A 145 27.88 32.21 -14.07
C ALA A 145 28.47 33.61 -14.23
N ALA A 146 27.63 34.62 -14.03
CA ALA A 146 28.01 35.99 -13.70
C ALA A 146 26.93 36.51 -12.73
#